data_AF-F0QXI7-F1
#
_entry.id   AF-F0QXI7-F1
#
_cell.length_a   1.000
_cell.length_b   1.000
_cell.length_c   1.000
_cell.angle_alpha   90.00
_cell.angle_beta   90.00
_cell.angle_gamma   90.00
#
_symmetry.space_group_name_H-M   'P 1'
#
loop_
_entity.id
_entity.type
_entity.pdbx_description
1 polymer ?
#
loop_
_entity_poly.entity_id
_entity_poly.type
_entity_poly.pdbx_seq_one_letter_code
_entity_poly.pdbx_strand_id
1 'polypeptide(L)'
;MVSKDVIFDEVRRVGREWVIRGRVRSRSRPNTWHSVEVRIRRLRNGEVAMVGRCDCEAFTKGHMVCWHMLHLTNAFIKNRHRLVSGLGFSVNY
;
A
#
# COMPACT_ATOMS: atom_id res chain seq x y z
N MET A 1 0.14 -1.48 -16.79
CA MET A 1 1.10 -1.01 -15.75
C MET A 1 0.42 0.04 -14.88
N VAL A 2 0.46 -0.08 -13.55
CA VAL A 2 -0.39 0.70 -12.61
C VAL A 2 0.31 1.98 -12.12
N SER A 3 1.64 1.96 -12.09
CA SER A 3 2.57 3.09 -11.95
C SER A 3 3.97 2.60 -12.38
N LYS A 4 4.86 3.46 -12.88
CA LYS A 4 6.27 3.08 -13.12
C LYS A 4 7.05 2.89 -11.82
N ASP A 5 6.56 3.52 -10.75
CA ASP A 5 7.26 3.58 -9.45
C ASP A 5 6.60 2.71 -8.38
N VAL A 6 5.54 1.97 -8.72
CA VAL A 6 4.83 1.08 -7.80
C VAL A 6 4.49 -0.24 -8.50
N ILE A 7 4.88 -1.33 -7.85
CA ILE A 7 4.48 -2.69 -8.21
C ILE A 7 3.59 -3.22 -7.09
N PHE A 8 2.40 -3.69 -7.42
CA PHE A 8 1.52 -4.35 -6.46
C PHE A 8 1.85 -5.83 -6.42
N ASP A 9 2.12 -6.35 -5.22
CA ASP A 9 2.39 -7.77 -5.00
C ASP A 9 1.11 -8.47 -4.48
N GLU A 10 0.34 -7.80 -3.61
CA GLU A 10 -0.92 -8.33 -3.07
C GLU A 10 -1.90 -7.18 -2.81
N VAL A 11 -3.15 -7.36 -3.21
CA VAL A 11 -4.26 -6.48 -2.83
C VAL A 11 -5.43 -7.34 -2.43
N ARG A 12 -5.80 -7.32 -1.16
CA ARG A 12 -6.96 -8.07 -0.68
C ARG A 12 -7.77 -7.29 0.34
N ARG A 13 -9.02 -7.71 0.49
CA ARG A 13 -9.92 -7.18 1.49
C ARG A 13 -10.14 -8.21 2.59
N VAL A 14 -9.97 -7.81 3.83
CA VAL A 14 -10.25 -8.62 5.03
C VAL A 14 -11.30 -7.86 5.84
N GLY A 15 -12.56 -8.29 5.73
CA GLY A 15 -13.69 -7.56 6.31
C GLY A 15 -13.80 -6.11 5.83
N ARG A 16 -13.60 -5.15 6.74
CA ARG A 16 -13.62 -3.70 6.45
C ARG A 16 -12.24 -3.08 6.20
N GLU A 17 -11.20 -3.90 6.17
CA GLU A 17 -9.82 -3.48 5.97
C GLU A 17 -9.31 -3.91 4.58
N TRP A 18 -8.57 -3.01 3.93
CA TRP A 18 -7.78 -3.34 2.75
C TRP A 18 -6.35 -3.61 3.17
N VAL A 19 -5.80 -4.75 2.77
CA VAL A 19 -4.39 -5.11 2.93
C VAL A 19 -3.73 -4.98 1.56
N ILE A 20 -2.73 -4.12 1.47
CA ILE A 20 -2.03 -3.76 0.25
C ILE A 20 -0.55 -4.00 0.47
N ARG A 21 0.05 -4.89 -0.31
CA ARG A 21 1.49 -5.11 -0.34
C ARG A 21 2.04 -4.77 -1.71
N GLY A 22 3.21 -4.16 -1.72
CA GLY A 22 3.87 -3.82 -2.95
C GLY A 22 5.29 -3.35 -2.74
N ARG A 23 5.93 -3.05 -3.87
CA ARG A 23 7.25 -2.45 -3.92
C ARG A 23 7.14 -1.05 -4.49
N VAL A 24 7.79 -0.09 -3.84
CA VAL A 24 7.82 1.32 -4.26
C VAL A 24 9.25 1.75 -4.53
N ARG A 25 9.48 2.36 -5.69
CA ARG A 25 10.81 2.82 -6.08
C ARG A 25 11.27 3.97 -5.18
N SER A 26 12.51 3.89 -4.71
CA SER A 26 13.13 4.97 -3.94
C SER A 26 13.36 6.19 -4.82
N ARG A 27 13.06 7.39 -4.29
CA ARG A 27 13.35 8.66 -4.96
C ARG A 27 14.79 9.12 -4.78
N SER A 28 15.39 8.79 -3.64
CA SER A 28 16.75 9.23 -3.28
C SER A 28 17.82 8.23 -3.65
N ARG A 29 17.47 6.96 -3.88
CA ARG A 29 18.41 5.90 -4.26
C ARG A 29 17.98 5.27 -5.59
N PRO A 30 18.67 5.61 -6.71
CA PRO A 30 18.38 4.99 -8.00
C PRO A 30 18.39 3.45 -7.91
N ASN A 31 17.48 2.81 -8.63
CA ASN A 31 17.33 1.35 -8.72
C ASN A 31 17.04 0.62 -7.39
N THR A 32 16.78 1.34 -6.31
CA THR A 32 16.33 0.75 -5.04
C THR A 32 14.81 0.69 -5.00
N TRP A 33 14.28 -0.43 -4.54
CA TRP A 33 12.85 -0.64 -4.29
C TRP A 33 12.65 -0.97 -2.82
N HIS A 34 11.63 -0.35 -2.23
CA HIS A 34 11.25 -0.55 -0.84
C HIS A 34 10.02 -1.45 -0.76
N SER A 35 10.07 -2.45 0.10
CA SER A 35 8.94 -3.33 0.41
C SER A 35 8.00 -2.62 1.36
N VAL A 36 6.73 -2.52 0.98
CA VAL A 36 5.72 -1.73 1.70
C VAL A 36 4.47 -2.58 1.90
N GLU A 37 3.97 -2.60 3.14
CA GLU A 37 2.64 -3.11 3.46
C GLU A 37 1.83 -1.98 4.10
N VAL A 38 0.63 -1.73 3.57
CA VAL A 38 -0.32 -0.78 4.15
C VAL A 38 -1.66 -1.47 4.36
N ARG A 39 -2.25 -1.20 5.50
CA ARG A 39 -3.60 -1.59 5.88
C ARG A 39 -4.46 -0.35 6.05
N ILE A 40 -5.60 -0.33 5.38
CA ILE A 40 -6.51 0.82 5.36
C ILE A 40 -7.87 0.37 5.84
N ARG A 41 -8.35 0.99 6.92
CA ARG A 41 -9.66 0.70 7.50
C ARG A 41 -10.46 1.99 7.69
N ARG A 42 -11.70 2.00 7.22
CA ARG A 42 -12.65 3.08 7.54
C ARG A 42 -13.29 2.84 8.90
N LEU A 43 -13.17 3.81 9.79
CA LEU A 43 -13.73 3.80 11.13
C LEU A 43 -15.21 4.20 11.10
N ARG A 44 -15.93 3.93 12.20
CA ARG A 44 -17.38 4.18 12.30
C ARG A 44 -17.73 5.68 12.26
N ASN A 45 -16.84 6.52 12.76
CA ASN A 45 -16.94 7.99 12.75
C ASN A 45 -16.60 8.61 11.38
N GLY A 46 -16.32 7.79 10.35
CA GLY A 46 -15.99 8.25 9.00
C GLY A 46 -14.50 8.46 8.75
N GLU A 47 -13.66 8.46 9.78
CA GLU A 47 -12.21 8.57 9.66
C GLU A 47 -11.58 7.35 8.98
N VAL A 48 -10.35 7.51 8.49
CA VAL A 48 -9.57 6.43 7.87
C VAL A 48 -8.33 6.18 8.72
N ALA A 49 -8.23 4.97 9.27
CA ALA A 49 -7.02 4.49 9.90
C ALA A 49 -6.13 3.85 8.84
N MET A 50 -4.86 4.27 8.83
CA MET A 50 -3.82 3.69 8.00
C MET A 50 -2.68 3.21 8.88
N VAL A 51 -2.37 1.92 8.82
CA VAL A 51 -1.26 1.30 9.53
C VAL A 51 -0.40 0.56 8.51
N GLY A 52 0.90 0.46 8.74
CA GLY A 52 1.74 -0.26 7.79
C GLY A 52 3.19 -0.30 8.20
N ARG A 53 4.00 -0.81 7.27
CA ARG A 53 5.44 -1.00 7.41
C ARG A 53 6.15 -0.73 6.10
N CYS A 54 7.38 -0.25 6.21
CA CYS A 54 8.29 -0.03 5.09
C CYS A 54 9.71 -0.37 5.53
N ASP A 55 10.52 -0.93 4.64
CA ASP A 55 11.94 -1.26 4.90
C ASP A 55 12.89 -0.05 4.74
N CYS A 56 12.37 1.13 4.39
CA CYS A 56 13.16 2.35 4.27
C CYS A 56 13.58 2.91 5.63
N GLU A 57 14.70 3.62 5.67
CA GLU A 57 15.30 4.17 6.90
C GLU A 57 14.35 5.07 7.71
N ALA A 58 13.55 5.91 7.04
CA ALA A 58 12.58 6.77 7.74
C ALA A 58 11.58 5.97 8.59
N PHE A 59 11.22 4.76 8.16
CA PHE A 59 10.33 3.88 8.89
C PHE A 59 11.10 2.99 9.87
N THR A 60 12.18 2.35 9.42
CA THR A 60 12.92 1.38 10.26
C THR A 60 13.67 2.03 11.40
N LYS A 61 14.14 3.28 11.26
CA LYS A 61 14.81 4.04 12.32
C LYS A 61 13.90 5.06 12.99
N GLY A 62 13.00 5.67 12.22
CA GLY A 62 12.13 6.74 12.73
C GLY A 62 10.77 6.26 13.24
N HIS A 63 10.35 5.04 12.88
CA HIS A 63 8.99 4.53 13.13
C HIS A 63 7.87 5.46 12.62
N MET A 64 8.17 6.28 11.61
CA MET A 64 7.26 7.26 11.04
C MET A 64 6.65 6.79 9.73
N VAL A 65 5.44 7.26 9.43
CA VAL A 65 4.83 7.10 8.10
C VAL A 65 5.75 7.71 7.06
N CYS A 66 6.23 6.89 6.12
CA CYS A 66 7.15 7.33 5.07
C CYS A 66 6.42 7.63 3.76
N TRP A 67 7.10 8.33 2.86
CA TRP A 67 6.56 8.64 1.52
C TRP A 67 6.15 7.39 0.74
N HIS A 68 6.87 6.27 0.88
CA HIS A 68 6.56 5.03 0.15
C HIS A 68 5.18 4.46 0.53
N MET A 69 4.82 4.52 1.83
CA MET A 69 3.48 4.12 2.30
C MET A 69 2.39 4.99 1.69
N LEU A 70 2.58 6.31 1.71
CA LEU A 70 1.63 7.25 1.10
C LEU A 70 1.52 7.05 -0.41
N HIS A 71 2.63 6.77 -1.09
CA HIS A 71 2.65 6.57 -2.54
C HIS A 71 1.97 5.26 -2.95
N LEU A 72 2.22 4.16 -2.24
CA LEU A 72 1.53 2.89 -2.46
C LEU A 72 0.01 3.05 -2.25
N THR A 73 -0.39 3.70 -1.16
CA THR A 73 -1.80 3.99 -0.86
C THR A 73 -2.46 4.81 -1.96
N ASN A 74 -1.81 5.89 -2.40
CA ASN A 74 -2.33 6.74 -3.48
C ASN A 74 -2.45 5.97 -4.80
N ALA A 75 -1.46 5.14 -5.14
CA ALA A 75 -1.50 4.29 -6.31
C ALA A 75 -2.66 3.28 -6.23
N PHE A 76 -2.90 2.69 -5.05
CA PHE A 76 -4.04 1.80 -4.83
C PHE A 76 -5.36 2.54 -5.03
N ILE A 77 -5.58 3.68 -4.36
CA ILE A 77 -6.84 4.43 -4.44
C ILE A 77 -7.19 4.78 -5.89
N LYS A 78 -6.20 5.27 -6.66
CA LYS A 78 -6.37 5.65 -8.07
C LYS A 78 -6.72 4.47 -8.96
N ASN A 79 -6.27 3.26 -8.62
CA ASN A 79 -6.41 2.08 -9.46
C ASN A 79 -7.32 1.02 -8.83
N ARG A 80 -7.99 1.35 -7.72
CA ARG A 80 -8.68 0.37 -6.87
C ARG A 80 -9.66 -0.48 -7.68
N HIS A 81 -10.44 0.15 -8.56
CA HIS A 81 -11.46 -0.53 -9.35
C HIS A 81 -10.86 -1.61 -10.26
N ARG A 82 -9.70 -1.32 -10.87
CA ARG A 82 -8.99 -2.27 -11.76
C ARG A 82 -8.25 -3.36 -10.99
N LEU A 83 -7.64 -3.01 -9.85
CA LEU A 83 -6.91 -3.96 -9.01
C LEU A 83 -7.86 -4.99 -8.39
N VAL A 84 -9.02 -4.51 -7.96
CA VAL A 84 -10.15 -5.30 -7.45
C VAL A 84 -10.70 -6.26 -8.51
N SER A 85 -10.92 -5.81 -9.75
CA SER A 85 -11.48 -6.67 -10.79
C SER A 85 -10.46 -7.57 -11.49
N GLY A 86 -9.18 -7.19 -11.52
CA GLY A 86 -8.15 -7.85 -12.32
C GLY A 86 -7.20 -8.80 -11.59
N LEU A 87 -7.12 -8.77 -10.25
CA LEU A 87 -6.18 -9.60 -9.47
C LEU A 87 -6.78 -10.87 -8.86
N GLY A 88 -8.03 -11.23 -9.21
CA GLY A 88 -8.64 -12.46 -8.68
C GLY A 88 -8.82 -12.37 -7.17
N PHE A 89 -9.91 -11.75 -6.75
CA PHE A 89 -10.34 -11.78 -5.36
C PHE A 89 -10.29 -13.19 -4.76
N SER A 90 -9.52 -13.38 -3.69
CA SER A 90 -9.88 -14.33 -2.64
C SER A 90 -10.60 -13.53 -1.54
N VAL A 91 -11.92 -13.36 -1.71
CA VAL A 91 -12.79 -12.92 -0.61
C VAL A 91 -12.99 -14.13 0.30
N ASN A 92 -12.15 -14.26 1.32
CA ASN A 92 -12.50 -15.14 2.44
C ASN A 92 -13.48 -14.37 3.31
N TYR A 93 -14.75 -14.75 3.19
CA TYR A 93 -15.84 -14.35 4.08
C TYR A 93 -15.66 -14.96 5.47
#